data_AF-A0A8H6KFI3-F1
#
_entry.id   AF-A0A8H6KFI3-F1
#
_cell.length_a   1.000
_cell.length_b   1.000
_cell.length_c   1.000
_cell.angle_alpha   90.00
_cell.angle_beta   90.00
_cell.angle_gamma   90.00
#
_symmetry.space_group_name_H-M   'P 1'
#
loop_
_entity.id
_entity.type
_entity.pdbx_description
1 polymer ?
#
loop_
_entity_poly.entity_id
_entity_poly.type
_entity_poly.pdbx_seq_one_letter_code
_entity_poly.pdbx_strand_id
1 'polypeptide(L)'
;MTDSSSPSSLPQGLRKHINTSTGYKLLERWTYFHERPETDVYNLLIDTYRHRTWKHSITLTSGAVDGRPGFSTFLDKAEKAKSVSGGVPLLPKWWNEEKRKECEALGATDAKEWSSLAWKVSKDDIQRHYGDISLTMQLRCVGEK
;
A
#
# COMPACT_ATOMS: atom_id res chain seq x y z
N MET A 1 -37.97 -17.45 -6.65
CA MET A 1 -36.67 -17.89 -6.10
C MET A 1 -35.64 -17.67 -7.19
N THR A 2 -34.90 -16.57 -7.13
CA THR A 2 -33.82 -16.30 -8.09
C THR A 2 -32.64 -15.75 -7.31
N ASP A 3 -31.77 -16.71 -7.02
CA ASP A 3 -30.31 -16.68 -6.93
C ASP A 3 -29.65 -15.35 -6.54
N SER A 4 -29.17 -15.33 -5.29
CA SER A 4 -28.25 -14.34 -4.76
C SER A 4 -26.85 -14.61 -5.28
N SER A 5 -26.52 -14.10 -6.46
CA SER A 5 -25.14 -14.07 -6.96
C SER A 5 -24.31 -13.09 -6.14
N SER A 6 -23.71 -13.56 -5.04
CA SER A 6 -22.68 -12.84 -4.31
C SER A 6 -21.42 -12.75 -5.19
N PRO A 7 -20.89 -11.57 -5.54
CA PRO A 7 -19.59 -11.51 -6.18
C PRO A 7 -18.51 -11.74 -5.12
N SER A 8 -18.09 -12.99 -4.95
CA SER A 8 -16.85 -13.32 -4.26
C SER A 8 -15.67 -13.06 -5.19
N SER A 9 -15.35 -11.80 -5.48
CA SER A 9 -14.12 -11.47 -6.18
C SER A 9 -12.98 -11.43 -5.17
N LEU A 10 -12.05 -12.40 -5.27
CA LEU A 10 -10.73 -12.30 -4.64
C LEU A 10 -10.12 -10.94 -4.99
N PRO A 11 -9.33 -10.32 -4.09
CA PRO A 11 -8.73 -9.06 -4.44
C PRO A 11 -7.78 -9.24 -5.61
N GLN A 12 -8.09 -8.54 -6.70
CA GLN A 12 -7.31 -8.58 -7.93
C GLN A 12 -5.95 -7.92 -7.69
N GLY A 13 -4.89 -8.44 -8.31
CA GLY A 13 -3.56 -7.82 -8.24
C GLY A 13 -2.72 -8.11 -6.98
N LEU A 14 -3.25 -8.82 -5.97
CA LEU A 14 -2.48 -9.33 -4.83
C LEU A 14 -2.32 -10.85 -4.89
N ARG A 15 -1.11 -11.35 -4.66
CA ARG A 15 -0.80 -12.78 -4.66
C ARG A 15 -1.30 -13.48 -3.41
N LYS A 16 -1.31 -12.80 -2.25
CA LYS A 16 -1.88 -13.33 -1.02
C LYS A 16 -3.14 -12.57 -0.63
N HIS A 17 -4.26 -13.28 -0.67
CA HIS A 17 -5.51 -12.77 -0.11
C HIS A 17 -5.45 -12.77 1.42
N ILE A 18 -5.67 -11.60 2.00
CA ILE A 18 -5.86 -11.41 3.44
C ILE A 18 -7.25 -10.81 3.61
N ASN A 19 -8.17 -11.57 4.21
CA ASN A 19 -9.51 -11.07 4.47
C ASN A 19 -9.49 -9.90 5.46
N THR A 20 -10.58 -9.13 5.48
CA THR A 20 -10.72 -7.92 6.29
C THR A 20 -10.39 -8.11 7.78
N SER A 21 -10.94 -9.15 8.43
CA SER A 21 -10.72 -9.39 9.86
C SER A 21 -9.25 -9.68 10.16
N THR A 22 -8.62 -10.52 9.34
CA THR A 22 -7.19 -10.83 9.47
C THR A 22 -6.33 -9.59 9.21
N GLY A 23 -6.69 -8.77 8.23
CA GLY A 23 -5.99 -7.51 7.93
C GLY A 23 -5.91 -6.58 9.15
N TYR A 24 -7.04 -6.35 9.82
CA TYR A 24 -7.06 -5.51 11.04
C TYR A 24 -6.27 -6.12 12.19
N LYS A 25 -6.34 -7.44 12.42
CA LYS A 25 -5.51 -8.10 13.43
C LYS A 25 -4.02 -7.93 13.17
N LEU A 26 -3.60 -7.98 11.90
CA LEU A 26 -2.19 -7.76 11.54
C LEU A 26 -1.78 -6.28 11.71
N LEU A 27 -2.69 -5.32 11.50
CA LEU A 27 -2.45 -3.89 11.78
C LEU A 27 -2.26 -3.61 13.27
N GLU A 28 -3.07 -4.23 14.12
CA GLU A 28 -2.94 -4.14 15.58
C GLU A 28 -1.60 -4.71 16.04
N ARG A 29 -1.20 -5.84 15.46
CA ARG A 29 0.07 -6.53 15.76
C ARG A 29 1.30 -5.92 15.11
N TRP A 30 1.16 -4.87 14.30
CA TRP A 30 2.25 -4.26 13.52
C TRP A 30 2.91 -5.20 12.50
N THR A 31 2.25 -6.31 12.13
CA THR A 31 2.77 -7.33 11.21
C THR A 31 2.03 -7.34 9.88
N TYR A 32 1.40 -6.22 9.49
CA TYR A 32 0.55 -6.11 8.29
C TYR A 32 1.23 -6.58 7.00
N PHE A 33 2.53 -6.31 6.85
CA PHE A 33 3.31 -6.73 5.69
C PHE A 33 4.00 -8.09 5.86
N HIS A 34 4.14 -8.58 7.09
CA HIS A 34 5.09 -9.67 7.42
C HIS A 34 4.76 -10.99 6.75
N GLU A 35 3.48 -11.24 6.50
CA GLU A 35 3.04 -12.47 5.87
C GLU A 35 2.70 -12.31 4.38
N ARG A 36 3.07 -11.20 3.75
CA ARG A 36 2.80 -10.93 2.34
C ARG A 36 4.03 -11.22 1.47
N PRO A 37 3.85 -11.69 0.23
CA PRO A 37 4.91 -11.75 -0.76
C PRO A 37 5.52 -10.36 -1.03
N GLU A 38 6.77 -10.32 -1.48
CA GLU A 38 7.51 -9.06 -1.73
C GLU A 38 6.74 -8.11 -2.65
N THR A 39 6.25 -8.63 -3.78
CA THR A 39 5.46 -7.89 -4.77
C THR A 39 4.20 -7.24 -4.18
N ASP A 40 3.48 -7.94 -3.30
CA ASP A 40 2.30 -7.39 -2.62
C ASP A 40 2.72 -6.27 -1.66
N VAL A 41 3.82 -6.42 -0.94
CA VAL A 41 4.32 -5.38 -0.03
C VAL A 41 4.70 -4.12 -0.81
N TYR A 42 5.35 -4.26 -1.97
CA TYR A 42 5.72 -3.10 -2.80
C TYR A 42 4.49 -2.34 -3.28
N ASN A 43 3.53 -3.04 -3.90
CA ASN A 43 2.29 -2.44 -4.38
C ASN A 43 1.55 -1.71 -3.25
N LEU A 44 1.43 -2.35 -2.08
CA LEU A 44 0.72 -1.77 -0.94
C LEU A 44 1.46 -0.60 -0.30
N LEU A 45 2.80 -0.59 -0.27
CA LEU A 45 3.58 0.57 0.20
C LEU A 45 3.40 1.77 -0.74
N ILE A 46 3.48 1.54 -2.04
CA ILE A 46 3.25 2.54 -3.08
C ILE A 46 1.83 3.12 -2.95
N ASP A 47 0.82 2.27 -2.84
CA ASP A 47 -0.57 2.74 -2.73
C ASP A 47 -0.86 3.41 -1.39
N THR A 48 -0.21 2.98 -0.30
CA THR A 48 -0.27 3.71 0.99
C THR A 48 0.24 5.14 0.81
N TYR A 49 1.38 5.31 0.15
CA TYR A 49 1.96 6.62 -0.12
C TYR A 49 1.06 7.47 -1.02
N ARG A 50 0.65 6.94 -2.18
CA ARG A 50 -0.19 7.66 -3.15
C ARG A 50 -1.53 8.07 -2.54
N HIS A 51 -2.15 7.18 -1.76
CA HIS A 51 -3.38 7.47 -1.03
C HIS A 51 -3.19 8.53 0.08
N ARG A 52 -2.00 8.62 0.69
CA ARG A 52 -1.68 9.66 1.67
C ARG A 52 -1.44 11.02 1.01
N THR A 53 -0.78 11.06 -0.15
CA THR A 53 -0.57 12.30 -0.94
C THR A 53 -1.87 12.86 -1.55
N TRP A 54 -2.95 12.09 -1.56
CA TRP A 54 -4.30 12.58 -1.85
C TRP A 54 -4.81 13.55 -0.78
N LYS A 55 -4.58 13.25 0.51
CA LYS A 55 -5.15 14.01 1.63
C LYS A 55 -4.36 15.25 2.05
N HIS A 56 -3.04 15.19 1.95
CA HIS A 56 -2.20 16.36 2.18
C HIS A 56 -1.91 16.99 0.82
N SER A 57 -2.51 18.15 0.56
CA SER A 57 -2.19 18.98 -0.60
C SER A 57 -0.72 19.45 -0.50
N ILE A 58 0.23 18.57 -0.80
CA ILE A 58 1.36 19.01 -1.61
C ILE A 58 0.67 19.53 -2.87
N THR A 59 0.75 20.83 -3.08
CA THR A 59 0.24 21.56 -4.23
C THR A 59 0.68 20.84 -5.50
N LEU A 60 -0.12 19.89 -5.98
CA LEU A 60 -0.07 19.43 -7.36
C LEU A 60 -0.81 20.49 -8.17
N THR A 61 -0.12 21.60 -8.41
CA THR A 61 -0.49 22.55 -9.43
C THR A 61 -0.31 21.86 -10.78
N SER A 62 -1.37 21.24 -11.33
CA SER A 62 -1.58 21.00 -12.77
C SER A 62 -0.35 20.65 -13.64
N GLY A 63 0.61 19.91 -13.11
CA GLY A 63 1.91 19.68 -13.72
C GLY A 63 2.56 18.52 -12.99
N ALA A 64 3.02 17.54 -13.75
CA ALA A 64 3.57 16.29 -13.27
C ALA A 64 4.65 16.50 -12.20
N VAL A 65 4.27 16.47 -10.93
CA VAL A 65 5.22 16.37 -9.82
C VAL A 65 5.42 14.88 -9.60
N ASP A 66 6.59 14.41 -10.03
CA ASP A 66 7.07 13.05 -9.78
C ASP A 66 6.99 12.73 -8.28
N GLY A 67 6.20 11.71 -7.91
CA GLY A 67 6.04 11.28 -6.52
C GLY A 67 7.29 10.59 -5.94
N ARG A 68 8.30 10.30 -6.76
CA ARG A 68 9.51 9.56 -6.37
C ARG A 68 10.28 10.17 -5.20
N PRO A 69 10.59 11.49 -5.14
CA PRO A 69 11.35 12.05 -4.02
C PRO A 69 10.62 11.91 -2.69
N GLY A 70 9.30 12.12 -2.69
CA GLY A 70 8.49 11.96 -1.48
C GLY A 70 8.30 10.50 -1.06
N PHE A 71 8.34 9.57 -2.02
CA PHE A 71 8.24 8.14 -1.74
C PHE A 71 9.47 7.63 -0.97
N SER A 72 10.68 8.07 -1.31
CA SER A 72 11.88 7.69 -0.58
C SER A 72 11.82 8.14 0.90
N THR A 73 11.36 9.37 1.16
CA THR A 73 11.12 9.86 2.54
C THR A 73 10.02 9.06 3.26
N PHE A 74 9.02 8.56 2.54
CA PHE A 74 8.01 7.69 3.10
C PHE A 74 8.60 6.33 3.50
N LEU A 75 9.45 5.74 2.67
CA LEU A 75 10.15 4.47 2.99
C LEU A 75 11.08 4.64 4.20
N ASP A 76 11.78 5.76 4.33
CA ASP A 76 12.61 6.04 5.53
C ASP A 76 11.79 5.99 6.82
N LYS A 77 10.55 6.46 6.78
CA LYS A 77 9.63 6.39 7.93
C LYS A 77 9.18 4.96 8.17
N ALA A 78 8.78 4.24 7.11
CA ALA A 78 8.34 2.86 7.22
C ALA A 78 9.43 1.93 7.77
N GLU A 79 10.69 2.13 7.38
CA GLU A 79 11.85 1.36 7.87
C GLU A 79 12.16 1.61 9.35
N LYS A 80 11.91 2.84 9.82
CA LYS A 80 12.10 3.23 11.22
C LYS A 80 10.89 2.90 12.09
N ALA A 81 9.72 2.70 11.49
CA ALA A 81 8.46 2.48 12.18
C ALA A 81 8.48 1.18 12.97
N LYS A 82 8.18 1.28 14.26
CA LYS A 82 8.14 0.17 15.20
C LYS A 82 6.98 0.33 16.17
N SER A 83 6.40 -0.79 16.60
CA SER A 83 5.35 -0.76 17.62
C SER A 83 5.86 -0.15 18.93
N VAL A 84 5.02 0.67 19.55
CA VAL A 84 5.29 1.29 20.86
C VAL A 84 5.52 0.20 21.92
N SER A 85 4.73 -0.88 21.84
CA SER A 85 4.86 -2.05 22.71
C SER A 85 5.58 -3.15 21.95
N GLY A 86 6.80 -3.50 22.38
CA GLY A 86 7.58 -4.62 21.84
C GLY A 86 8.51 -4.31 20.66
N GLY A 87 8.49 -3.10 20.10
CA GLY A 87 9.44 -2.68 19.07
C GLY A 87 9.33 -3.45 17.76
N VAL A 88 8.15 -4.02 17.45
CA VAL A 88 7.90 -4.82 16.25
C VAL A 88 8.02 -3.93 15.01
N PRO A 89 8.96 -4.21 14.10
CA PRO A 89 9.11 -3.42 12.87
C PRO A 89 7.89 -3.53 11.98
N LEU A 90 7.50 -2.43 11.33
CA LEU A 90 6.40 -2.45 10.35
C LEU A 90 6.72 -3.34 9.14
N LEU A 91 7.97 -3.28 8.67
CA LEU A 91 8.41 -4.00 7.48
C LEU A 91 8.86 -5.44 7.80
N PRO A 92 8.70 -6.37 6.85
CA PRO A 92 9.10 -7.77 7.04
C PRO A 92 10.61 -7.93 7.20
N LYS A 93 11.05 -9.04 7.81
CA LYS A 93 12.48 -9.32 8.04
C LYS A 93 13.34 -9.40 6.78
N TRP A 94 12.73 -9.73 5.64
CA TRP A 94 13.42 -9.78 4.35
C TRP A 94 13.63 -8.39 3.74
N TRP A 95 13.00 -7.34 4.28
CA TRP A 95 13.19 -5.97 3.81
C TRP A 95 14.63 -5.50 4.04
N ASN A 96 15.27 -5.03 2.99
CA ASN A 96 16.64 -4.52 3.00
C ASN A 96 16.79 -3.45 1.89
N GLU A 97 18.01 -2.94 1.71
CA GLU A 97 18.31 -1.89 0.72
C GLU A 97 18.03 -2.31 -0.73
N GLU A 98 18.27 -3.58 -1.08
CA GLU A 98 17.97 -4.13 -2.40
C GLU A 98 16.45 -4.12 -2.65
N LYS A 99 15.68 -4.58 -1.66
CA LYS A 99 14.22 -4.61 -1.72
C LYS A 99 13.59 -3.21 -1.72
N ARG A 100 14.25 -2.25 -1.07
CA ARG A 100 13.91 -0.83 -1.20
C ARG A 100 14.09 -0.35 -2.64
N LYS A 101 15.23 -0.62 -3.26
CA LYS A 101 15.53 -0.24 -4.66
C LYS A 101 14.55 -0.88 -5.64
N GLU A 102 14.20 -2.15 -5.45
CA GLU A 102 13.17 -2.83 -6.24
C GLU A 102 11.80 -2.14 -6.10
N CYS A 103 11.41 -1.77 -4.89
CA CYS A 103 10.16 -1.06 -4.63
C CYS A 103 10.13 0.34 -5.27
N GLU A 104 11.23 1.10 -5.16
CA GLU A 104 11.37 2.40 -5.80
C GLU A 104 11.36 2.28 -7.34
N ALA A 105 12.02 1.25 -7.89
CA ALA A 105 12.01 0.97 -9.33
C ALA A 105 10.61 0.60 -9.83
N LEU A 106 9.84 -0.18 -9.06
CA LEU A 106 8.44 -0.47 -9.35
C LEU A 106 7.58 0.80 -9.35
N GLY A 107 7.85 1.73 -8.43
CA GLY A 107 7.20 3.04 -8.42
C GLY A 107 7.60 3.96 -9.57
N ALA A 108 8.78 3.73 -10.17
CA ALA A 108 9.35 4.51 -11.26
C ALA A 108 8.97 4.02 -12.66
N THR A 109 8.09 3.02 -12.77
CA THR A 109 7.59 2.49 -14.05
C THR A 109 6.78 3.52 -14.84
N ASP A 110 6.45 3.17 -16.10
CA ASP A 110 5.59 3.96 -16.98
C ASP A 110 4.29 4.37 -16.27
N ALA A 111 3.80 5.58 -16.56
CA ALA A 111 2.57 6.12 -15.98
C ALA A 111 1.33 5.24 -16.21
N LYS A 112 1.35 4.37 -17.22
CA LYS A 112 0.28 3.40 -17.51
C LYS A 112 0.25 2.22 -16.54
N GLU A 113 1.36 1.92 -15.87
CA GLU A 113 1.42 0.86 -14.88
C GLU A 113 0.73 1.30 -13.58
N TRP A 114 -0.01 0.37 -12.96
CA TRP A 114 -0.80 0.67 -11.77
C TRP A 114 0.04 1.30 -10.66
N SER A 115 1.22 0.73 -10.38
CA SER A 115 2.11 1.11 -9.29
C SER A 115 2.94 2.37 -9.58
N SER A 116 2.69 3.07 -10.69
CA SER A 116 3.45 4.27 -11.02
C SER A 116 3.18 5.42 -10.04
N LEU A 117 4.26 6.01 -9.56
CA LEU A 117 4.26 7.22 -8.73
C LEU A 117 4.03 8.51 -9.54
N ALA A 118 3.86 8.41 -10.86
CA ALA A 118 3.58 9.55 -11.73
C ALA A 118 2.17 10.13 -11.52
N TRP A 119 1.28 9.41 -10.83
CA TRP A 119 -0.09 9.83 -10.61
C TRP A 119 -0.65 9.38 -9.26
N LYS A 120 -1.64 10.14 -8.76
CA LYS A 120 -2.33 9.89 -7.49
C LYS A 120 -3.49 8.93 -7.69
N VAL A 121 -3.72 8.03 -6.73
CA VAL A 121 -4.94 7.21 -6.66
C VAL A 121 -5.97 7.82 -5.72
N SER A 122 -7.23 7.75 -6.11
CA SER A 122 -8.36 7.97 -5.21
C SER A 122 -8.68 6.70 -4.42
N LYS A 123 -9.57 6.84 -3.42
CA LYS A 123 -10.16 5.69 -2.72
C LYS A 123 -10.77 4.71 -3.71
N ASP A 124 -11.57 5.21 -4.64
CA ASP A 124 -12.35 4.36 -5.54
C ASP A 124 -11.44 3.63 -6.54
N ASP A 125 -10.30 4.22 -6.93
CA ASP A 125 -9.32 3.57 -7.81
C ASP A 125 -8.71 2.34 -7.12
N ILE A 126 -8.30 2.48 -5.86
CA ILE A 126 -7.77 1.35 -5.07
C ILE A 126 -8.84 0.27 -4.91
N GLN A 127 -10.08 0.65 -4.59
CA GLN A 127 -11.16 -0.32 -4.42
C GLN A 127 -11.49 -1.05 -5.73
N ARG A 128 -11.45 -0.37 -6.87
CA ARG A 128 -11.65 -0.99 -8.18
C ARG A 128 -10.48 -1.89 -8.56
N HIS A 129 -9.24 -1.44 -8.38
CA HIS A 129 -8.05 -2.21 -8.74
C HIS A 129 -7.95 -3.52 -7.94
N TYR A 130 -8.16 -3.43 -6.64
CA TYR A 130 -8.04 -4.58 -5.75
C TYR A 130 -9.35 -5.29 -5.50
N GLY A 131 -10.52 -4.82 -5.92
CA GLY A 131 -11.81 -5.46 -5.61
C GLY A 131 -12.12 -5.61 -4.10
N ASP A 132 -11.43 -4.87 -3.23
CA ASP A 132 -11.59 -4.95 -1.76
C ASP A 132 -11.83 -3.55 -1.17
N ILE A 133 -13.06 -3.33 -0.71
CA ILE A 133 -13.47 -2.06 -0.10
C ILE A 133 -12.73 -1.75 1.22
N SER A 134 -12.32 -2.78 1.93
CA SER A 134 -11.68 -2.68 3.24
C SER A 134 -10.18 -2.37 3.13
N LEU A 135 -9.56 -2.73 2.01
CA LEU A 135 -8.14 -2.52 1.77
C LEU A 135 -7.76 -1.04 1.87
N THR A 136 -8.55 -0.13 1.30
CA THR A 136 -8.27 1.31 1.41
C THR A 136 -8.31 1.80 2.86
N MET A 137 -9.18 1.25 3.71
CA MET A 137 -9.19 1.61 5.13
C MET A 137 -7.96 1.05 5.85
N GLN A 138 -7.56 -0.17 5.53
CA GLN A 138 -6.34 -0.76 6.07
C GLN A 138 -5.10 0.06 5.68
N LEU A 139 -4.96 0.48 4.41
CA LEU A 139 -3.86 1.32 3.93
C LEU A 139 -3.80 2.68 4.64
N ARG A 140 -4.96 3.27 5.00
CA ARG A 140 -4.99 4.48 5.83
C ARG A 140 -4.38 4.23 7.21
N CYS A 141 -4.78 3.14 7.87
CA CYS A 141 -4.24 2.76 9.18
C CYS A 141 -2.74 2.43 9.13
N VAL A 142 -2.26 1.75 8.08
CA VAL A 142 -0.82 1.51 7.87
C VAL A 142 -0.08 2.83 7.74
N GLY A 143 -0.62 3.75 6.93
CA GLY A 143 0.03 5.03 6.65
C GLY A 143 0.19 5.92 7.87
N GLU A 144 -0.51 5.65 8.98
CA GLU A 144 -0.44 6.39 10.25
C GLU A 144 0.57 5.79 11.26
N LYS A 145 1.16 4.64 10.94
CA LYS A 145 2.18 3.96 11.77
C LYS A 145 3.53 4.67 11.73
#